data_AF-A0A7W2NSQ5-F1
#
_entry.id   AF-A0A7W2NSQ5-F1
#
_cell.length_a   1.000
_cell.length_b   1.000
_cell.length_c   1.000
_cell.angle_alpha   90.00
_cell.angle_beta   90.00
_cell.angle_gamma   90.00
#
_symmetry.space_group_name_H-M   'P 1'
#
loop_
_entity.id
_entity.type
_entity.pdbx_description
1 polymer ?
#
loop_
_entity_poly.entity_id
_entity_poly.type
_entity_poly.pdbx_seq_one_letter_code
_entity_poly.pdbx_strand_id
1 'polypeptide(L)'
;MPLSVVTKADGETLHLWSSQDALVLKMLAMALPEALALSPFCTHIKGHGGLKATISTLQAALPDYTYVMKTDVKGYYASIEHTILLKQLDKDITDPFI
;
A
#
# COMPACT_ATOMS: atom_id res chain seq x y z
N MET A 1 -8.38 16.08 18.28
CA MET A 1 -7.62 16.18 17.02
C MET A 1 -7.80 14.87 16.25
N PRO A 2 -7.97 14.91 14.92
CA PRO A 2 -8.24 13.72 14.10
C PRO A 2 -7.10 12.68 14.15
N LEU A 3 -5.87 13.12 14.36
CA LEU A 3 -4.70 12.27 14.63
C LEU A 3 -4.13 12.59 16.02
N SER A 4 -3.86 11.55 16.81
CA SER A 4 -3.15 11.63 18.09
C SER A 4 -1.83 10.85 18.02
N VAL A 5 -0.86 11.25 18.84
CA VAL A 5 0.44 10.60 18.93
C VAL A 5 0.54 9.94 20.30
N VAL A 6 0.78 8.63 20.33
CA VAL A 6 0.90 7.83 21.55
C VAL A 6 2.27 7.20 21.60
N THR A 7 3.03 7.47 22.66
CA THR A 7 4.32 6.81 22.91
C THR A 7 4.09 5.62 23.83
N LYS A 8 4.46 4.43 23.37
CA LYS A 8 4.42 3.19 24.17
C LYS A 8 5.53 3.19 25.23
N ALA A 9 5.42 2.24 26.17
CA ALA A 9 6.42 2.03 27.22
C ALA A 9 7.81 1.62 26.67
N ASP A 10 7.88 1.07 25.47
CA ASP A 10 9.12 0.71 24.77
C ASP A 10 9.75 1.89 23.99
N GLY A 11 9.12 3.07 24.02
CA GLY A 11 9.56 4.27 23.30
C GLY A 11 9.08 4.35 21.85
N GLU A 12 8.37 3.33 21.33
CA GLU A 12 7.76 3.39 19.99
C GLU A 12 6.64 4.44 19.97
N THR A 13 6.64 5.26 18.92
CA THR A 13 5.63 6.32 18.73
C THR A 13 4.62 5.88 17.68
N LEU A 14 3.33 5.88 18.03
CA LEU A 14 2.24 5.56 17.13
C LEU A 14 1.39 6.79 16.81
N HIS A 15 1.07 6.90 15.53
CA HIS A 15 0.09 7.86 15.02
C HIS A 15 -1.27 7.17 14.96
N LEU A 16 -2.18 7.56 15.86
CA LEU A 16 -3.51 6.98 16.00
C LEU A 16 -4.57 7.92 15.45
N TRP A 17 -5.32 7.44 14.46
CA TRP A 17 -6.49 8.15 13.94
C TRP A 17 -7.67 8.04 14.90
N SER A 18 -8.55 9.04 14.88
CA SER A 18 -9.85 8.94 15.52
C SER A 18 -10.62 7.73 14.97
N SER A 19 -11.55 7.18 15.76
CA SER A 19 -12.37 6.04 15.30
C SER A 19 -13.17 6.38 14.04
N GLN A 20 -13.60 7.63 13.90
CA GLN A 20 -14.33 8.12 12.72
C GLN A 20 -13.43 8.12 11.48
N ASP A 21 -12.22 8.68 11.58
CA ASP A 21 -11.28 8.71 10.45
C ASP A 21 -10.80 7.31 10.09
N ALA A 22 -10.52 6.46 11.10
CA ALA A 22 -10.14 5.08 10.89
C ALA A 22 -11.24 4.28 10.15
N LEU A 23 -12.52 4.55 10.44
CA LEU A 23 -13.64 3.96 9.73
C LEU A 23 -13.65 4.39 8.25
N VAL A 24 -13.50 5.70 7.97
CA VAL A 24 -13.44 6.22 6.59
C VAL A 24 -12.27 5.63 5.82
N LEU A 25 -11.07 5.63 6.42
CA LEU A 25 -9.88 5.03 5.83
C LEU A 25 -10.09 3.53 5.54
N LYS A 26 -10.78 2.81 6.44
CA LYS A 26 -11.07 1.40 6.22
C LYS A 26 -12.05 1.18 5.07
N MET A 27 -13.09 2.01 4.96
CA MET A 27 -14.06 1.95 3.85
C MET A 27 -13.36 2.23 2.51
N LEU A 28 -12.52 3.28 2.44
CA LEU A 28 -11.73 3.60 1.25
C LEU A 28 -10.78 2.46 0.88
N ALA A 29 -10.05 1.90 1.86
CA ALA A 29 -9.15 0.78 1.62
C ALA A 29 -9.86 -0.51 1.14
N MET A 30 -11.16 -0.64 1.37
CA MET A 30 -11.97 -1.74 0.86
C MET A 30 -12.53 -1.47 -0.55
N ALA A 31 -12.86 -0.21 -0.87
CA ALA A 31 -13.44 0.18 -2.16
C ALA A 31 -12.37 0.36 -3.25
N LEU A 32 -11.24 0.97 -2.92
CA LEU A 32 -10.19 1.31 -3.89
C LEU A 32 -9.62 0.12 -4.68
N PRO A 33 -9.39 -1.09 -4.09
CA PRO A 33 -8.85 -2.20 -4.85
C PRO A 33 -9.71 -2.65 -6.04
N GLU A 34 -11.02 -2.46 -5.98
CA GLU A 34 -11.93 -2.78 -7.09
C GLU A 34 -12.01 -1.66 -8.13
N ALA A 35 -11.75 -0.41 -7.72
CA ALA A 35 -11.77 0.75 -8.60
C ALA A 35 -10.46 0.96 -9.38
N LEU A 36 -9.33 0.50 -8.83
CA LEU A 36 -8.00 0.76 -9.39
C LEU A 36 -7.53 -0.37 -10.31
N ALA A 37 -6.85 -0.02 -11.41
CA ALA A 37 -6.21 -0.98 -12.31
C ALA A 37 -4.88 -1.49 -11.73
N LEU A 38 -4.96 -2.34 -10.69
CA LEU A 38 -3.79 -2.85 -9.98
C LEU A 38 -3.10 -4.00 -10.71
N SER A 39 -1.77 -3.97 -10.75
CA SER A 39 -0.97 -5.03 -11.35
C SER A 39 -1.10 -6.36 -10.57
N PRO A 40 -1.24 -7.52 -11.24
CA PRO A 40 -1.23 -8.82 -10.57
C PRO A 40 0.11 -9.14 -9.89
N PHE A 41 1.19 -8.43 -10.26
CA PHE A 41 2.50 -8.56 -9.61
C PHE A 41 2.59 -7.84 -8.26
N CYS A 42 1.61 -6.99 -7.91
CA CYS A 42 1.48 -6.41 -6.57
C CYS A 42 0.91 -7.46 -5.62
N THR A 43 1.75 -8.41 -5.19
CA THR A 43 1.29 -9.62 -4.46
C THR A 43 0.83 -9.37 -3.03
N HIS A 44 1.06 -8.17 -2.47
CA HIS A 44 0.51 -7.75 -1.18
C HIS A 44 -1.01 -7.51 -1.24
N ILE A 45 -1.58 -7.33 -2.43
CA ILE A 45 -3.02 -7.17 -2.64
C ILE A 45 -3.71 -8.52 -2.47
N LYS A 46 -4.86 -8.52 -1.79
CA LYS A 46 -5.67 -9.72 -1.59
C LYS A 46 -6.06 -10.32 -2.94
N GLY A 47 -5.79 -11.61 -3.13
CA GLY A 47 -6.06 -12.33 -4.37
C GLY A 47 -4.86 -12.46 -5.31
N HIS A 48 -3.77 -11.72 -5.09
CA HIS A 48 -2.56 -11.77 -5.93
C HIS A 48 -1.49 -12.77 -5.43
N GLY A 49 -1.91 -13.79 -4.67
CA GLY A 49 -1.04 -14.88 -4.20
C GLY A 49 -0.31 -14.65 -2.88
N GLY A 50 -0.06 -13.40 -2.47
CA GLY A 50 0.60 -13.12 -1.20
C GLY A 50 2.06 -13.57 -1.13
N LEU A 51 2.67 -13.40 0.05
CA LEU A 51 4.09 -13.66 0.27
C LEU A 51 4.52 -15.08 -0.13
N LYS A 52 3.75 -16.11 0.26
CA LYS A 52 4.13 -17.51 0.01
C LYS A 52 4.14 -17.84 -1.48
N ALA A 53 3.12 -17.42 -2.22
CA ALA A 53 3.06 -17.66 -3.66
C ALA A 53 4.16 -16.88 -4.40
N THR A 54 4.46 -15.64 -3.96
CA THR A 54 5.59 -14.87 -4.51
C THR A 54 6.92 -15.60 -4.33
N ILE A 55 7.21 -16.09 -3.12
CA ILE A 55 8.45 -16.82 -2.85
C ILE A 55 8.53 -18.09 -3.72
N SER A 56 7.46 -18.87 -3.79
CA SER A 56 7.42 -20.08 -4.62
C SER A 56 7.64 -19.76 -6.10
N THR A 57 7.01 -18.70 -6.62
CA THR A 57 7.13 -18.28 -8.01
C THR A 57 8.56 -17.79 -8.31
N LEU A 58 9.13 -16.98 -7.42
CA LEU A 58 10.49 -16.48 -7.56
C LEU A 58 11.51 -17.61 -7.53
N GLN A 59 11.35 -18.58 -6.61
CA GLN A 59 12.24 -19.74 -6.52
C GLN A 59 12.19 -20.59 -7.78
N ALA A 60 11.01 -20.76 -8.39
CA ALA A 60 10.85 -21.49 -9.64
C ALA A 60 11.48 -20.75 -10.83
N ALA A 61 11.42 -19.42 -10.85
CA ALA A 61 11.99 -18.59 -11.92
C ALA A 61 13.51 -18.38 -11.78
N LEU A 62 14.06 -18.48 -10.56
CA LEU A 62 15.46 -18.14 -10.28
C LEU A 62 16.49 -18.82 -11.20
N PRO A 63 16.35 -20.09 -11.62
CA PRO A 63 17.28 -20.72 -12.56
C PRO A 63 17.37 -20.02 -13.93
N ASP A 64 16.31 -19.32 -14.36
CA ASP A 64 16.25 -18.62 -15.64
C ASP A 64 16.95 -17.25 -15.62
N TYR A 65 17.33 -16.75 -14.43
CA TYR A 65 17.93 -15.42 -14.26
C TYR A 65 19.26 -15.48 -13.53
N THR A 66 20.31 -14.91 -14.13
CA THR A 66 21.64 -14.85 -13.52
C THR A 66 21.72 -13.86 -12.36
N TYR A 67 20.87 -12.83 -12.35
CA TYR A 67 20.93 -11.73 -11.39
C TYR A 67 19.55 -11.34 -10.86
N VAL A 68 19.53 -10.85 -9.61
CA VAL A 68 18.33 -10.30 -8.96
C VAL A 68 18.62 -8.87 -8.54
N MET A 69 17.75 -7.94 -8.93
CA MET A 69 17.76 -6.56 -8.46
C MET A 69 16.76 -6.40 -7.32
N LYS A 70 17.26 -6.07 -6.14
CA LYS A 70 16.43 -5.73 -4.98
C LYS A 70 16.46 -4.23 -4.74
N THR A 71 15.28 -3.61 -4.70
CA THR A 71 15.11 -2.18 -4.42
C THR A 71 14.12 -1.98 -3.29
N ASP A 72 14.28 -0.90 -2.55
CA ASP A 72 13.35 -0.46 -1.52
C ASP A 72 13.23 1.07 -1.52
N VAL A 73 12.11 1.61 -1.05
CA VAL A 73 11.82 3.05 -1.06
C VAL A 73 12.10 3.65 0.31
N LYS A 74 13.13 4.51 0.38
CA LYS A 74 13.47 5.23 1.61
C LYS A 74 12.32 6.15 2.02
N GLY A 75 11.83 5.96 3.25
CA GLY A 75 10.79 6.80 3.83
C GLY A 75 9.48 6.78 3.04
N TYR A 76 9.09 5.61 2.52
CA TYR A 76 7.94 5.40 1.61
C TYR A 76 6.76 6.36 1.81
N TYR A 77 6.14 6.37 2.99
CA TYR A 77 4.97 7.26 3.24
C TYR A 77 5.34 8.73 3.35
N ALA A 78 6.52 9.05 3.89
CA ALA A 78 6.98 10.43 4.07
C ALA A 78 7.44 11.07 2.75
N SER A 79 7.73 10.26 1.72
CA SER A 79 8.22 10.72 0.41
C SER A 79 7.15 10.74 -0.68
N ILE A 80 5.88 10.44 -0.36
CA ILE A 80 4.77 10.50 -1.32
C ILE A 80 4.50 11.97 -1.68
N GLU A 81 4.58 12.29 -2.97
CA GLU A 81 4.15 13.58 -3.49
C GLU A 81 2.66 13.51 -3.86
N HIS A 82 1.84 14.29 -3.15
CA HIS A 82 0.38 14.17 -3.22
C HIS A 82 -0.19 14.58 -4.58
N THR A 83 0.44 15.52 -5.30
CA THR A 83 -0.03 15.94 -6.62
C THR A 83 0.12 14.82 -7.65
N ILE A 84 1.25 14.10 -7.63
CA ILE A 84 1.49 12.94 -8.47
C ILE A 84 0.53 11.80 -8.09
N LEU A 85 0.33 11.55 -6.79
CA LEU A 85 -0.60 10.52 -6.33
C LEU A 85 -2.03 10.77 -6.85
N LEU A 86 -2.56 11.99 -6.67
CA LEU A 86 -3.92 12.34 -7.11
C LEU A 86 -4.04 12.21 -8.64
N LYS A 87 -3.06 12.71 -9.41
CA LYS A 87 -3.03 12.53 -10.88
C LYS A 87 -2.98 11.07 -11.33
N GLN A 88 -2.45 10.16 -10.51
CA GLN A 88 -2.47 8.73 -10.80
C GLN A 88 -3.86 8.14 -10.54
N LEU A 89 -4.52 8.56 -9.47
CA LEU A 89 -5.88 8.13 -9.13
C LEU A 89 -6.92 8.61 -10.15
N ASP A 90 -6.78 9.84 -10.68
CA ASP A 90 -7.67 10.42 -11.70
C ASP A 90 -7.82 9.56 -12.98
N LYS A 91 -6.89 8.62 -13.20
CA LYS A 91 -6.93 7.71 -14.36
C LYS A 91 -8.01 6.65 -14.23
N ASP A 92 -8.27 6.22 -13.00
CA ASP A 92 -9.12 5.07 -12.68
C ASP A 92 -10.39 5.51 -11.92
N ILE A 93 -10.32 6.64 -11.21
CA ILE A 93 -11.43 7.19 -10.41
C ILE A 93 -11.98 8.43 -11.10
N THR A 94 -13.19 8.31 -11.65
CA THR A 94 -13.90 9.42 -12.32
C THR A 94 -14.89 10.15 -11.40
N ASP A 95 -15.12 9.64 -10.19
CA ASP A 95 -16.05 10.25 -9.24
C ASP A 95 -15.41 11.50 -8.62
N PRO A 96 -15.98 12.71 -8.80
CA PRO A 96 -15.43 13.94 -8.23
C PRO A 96 -15.54 14.03 -6.70
N PHE A 97 -16.20 13.06 -6.05
CA PHE A 97 -16.41 13.02 -4.60
C PHE A 97 -15.72 11.82 -3.92
N ILE A 98 -14.90 11.06 -4.65
CA ILE A 98 -13.98 10.04 -4.13
C ILE A 98 -12.53 10.51 -4.30
#